data_AF-A0A7L4ZJI6-F1
#
_entry.id   AF-A0A7L4ZJI6-F1
#
_cell.length_a   1.000
_cell.length_b   1.000
_cell.length_c   1.000
_cell.angle_alpha   90.00
_cell.angle_beta   90.00
_cell.angle_gamma   90.00
#
_symmetry.space_group_name_H-M   'P 1'
#
loop_
_entity.id
_entity.type
_entity.pdbx_description
1 polymer ?
#
loop_
_entity_poly.entity_id
_entity_poly.type
_entity_poly.pdbx_seq_one_letter_code
_entity_poly.pdbx_strand_id
1 'polypeptide(L)'
;MSFCEISNHTITQNGNTIFNAESSLKLNDFLFKAYKELNIKYPKFHKMDSVSKLGILTASLLFRQEEITHEPLSTGIIISSHSGCYVTDENYIKAIQEDPKTSYPALFTYTLPSIVMGEICIKENIQGENLYLVSNSFDRPFLQQMAAIMIQQKGMKKCLIGWIEITDNTNYNSYLELISA
;
A
#
# COMPACT_ATOMS: atom_id res chain seq x y z
N MET A 1 10.49 -6.41 15.18
CA MET A 1 9.65 -5.42 14.48
C MET A 1 9.96 -5.57 13.01
N SER A 2 8.93 -5.81 12.21
CA SER A 2 9.06 -6.13 10.79
C SER A 2 8.41 -5.01 10.02
N PHE A 3 9.18 -4.33 9.18
CA PHE A 3 8.72 -3.21 8.36
C PHE A 3 9.37 -3.24 6.97
N CYS A 4 8.63 -2.71 6.00
CA CYS A 4 9.09 -2.52 4.63
C CYS A 4 8.84 -1.07 4.23
N GLU A 5 9.79 -0.48 3.53
CA GLU A 5 9.69 0.89 3.03
C GLU A 5 10.04 0.94 1.54
N ILE A 6 9.31 1.78 0.80
CA ILE A 6 9.59 2.17 -0.57
C ILE A 6 9.67 3.69 -0.62
N SER A 7 10.83 4.20 -1.00
CA SER A 7 11.06 5.63 -1.25
C SER A 7 12.27 5.80 -2.17
N ASN A 8 12.30 6.87 -2.96
CA ASN A 8 13.44 7.20 -3.83
C ASN A 8 13.94 6.00 -4.68
N HIS A 9 13.01 5.28 -5.32
CA HIS A 9 13.30 4.10 -6.16
C HIS A 9 14.10 3.00 -5.44
N THR A 10 13.99 2.96 -4.13
CA THR A 10 14.66 2.01 -3.26
C THR A 10 13.62 1.31 -2.41
N ILE A 11 13.80 0.00 -2.25
CA ILE A 11 12.97 -0.82 -1.38
C ILE A 11 13.86 -1.36 -0.27
N THR A 12 13.48 -1.06 0.96
CA THR A 12 14.17 -1.55 2.15
C THR A 12 13.25 -2.42 2.98
N GLN A 13 13.86 -3.42 3.61
CA GLN A 13 13.21 -4.35 4.52
C GLN A 13 13.99 -4.37 5.82
N ASN A 14 13.36 -3.98 6.93
CA ASN A 14 14.02 -3.77 8.22
C ASN A 14 15.29 -2.91 8.11
N GLY A 15 15.27 -1.88 7.25
CA GLY A 15 16.40 -0.99 6.97
C GLY A 15 17.44 -1.53 6.00
N ASN A 16 17.37 -2.79 5.58
CA ASN A 16 18.28 -3.35 4.58
C ASN A 16 17.73 -3.15 3.17
N THR A 17 18.54 -2.60 2.26
CA THR A 17 18.13 -2.45 0.85
C THR A 17 18.03 -3.81 0.19
N ILE A 18 16.87 -4.13 -0.38
CA ILE A 18 16.62 -5.38 -1.11
C ILE A 18 16.43 -5.16 -2.61
N PHE A 19 16.16 -3.92 -3.02
CA PHE A 19 16.02 -3.53 -4.41
C PHE A 19 16.31 -2.05 -4.56
N ASN A 20 17.01 -1.70 -5.62
CA ASN A 20 17.28 -0.32 -5.99
C ASN A 20 17.24 -0.22 -7.52
N ALA A 21 16.72 0.88 -8.02
CA ALA A 21 16.73 1.19 -9.44
C ALA A 21 17.19 2.63 -9.69
N GLU A 22 17.47 2.94 -10.96
CA GLU A 22 17.85 4.28 -11.38
C GLU A 22 16.74 5.29 -11.04
N SER A 23 17.14 6.42 -10.44
CA SER A 23 16.23 7.50 -10.03
C SER A 23 15.53 8.20 -11.20
N SER A 24 16.02 8.01 -12.42
CA SER A 24 15.44 8.52 -13.67
C SER A 24 14.18 7.77 -14.11
N LEU A 25 13.92 6.56 -13.57
CA LEU A 25 12.75 5.77 -13.94
C LEU A 25 11.46 6.46 -13.52
N LYS A 26 10.41 6.33 -14.32
CA LYS A 26 9.07 6.73 -13.88
C LYS A 26 8.57 5.76 -12.83
N LEU A 27 7.71 6.24 -11.91
CA LEU A 27 7.13 5.43 -10.84
C LEU A 27 6.56 4.09 -11.32
N ASN A 28 5.71 4.10 -12.34
CA ASN A 28 5.10 2.86 -12.85
C ASN A 28 6.14 1.86 -13.39
N ASP A 29 7.20 2.35 -14.03
CA ASP A 29 8.28 1.51 -14.56
C ASP A 29 9.11 0.92 -13.43
N PHE A 30 9.40 1.72 -12.40
CA PHE A 30 10.06 1.28 -11.17
C PHE A 30 9.26 0.19 -10.45
N LEU A 31 7.96 0.44 -10.18
CA LEU A 31 7.08 -0.54 -9.52
C LEU A 31 6.99 -1.83 -10.32
N PHE A 32 6.92 -1.73 -11.65
CA PHE A 32 6.84 -2.88 -12.52
C PHE A 32 8.14 -3.69 -12.57
N LYS A 33 9.29 -3.00 -12.63
CA LYS A 33 10.61 -3.64 -12.56
C LYS A 33 10.78 -4.37 -11.23
N ALA A 34 10.46 -3.72 -10.12
CA ALA A 34 10.52 -4.32 -8.79
C ALA A 34 9.58 -5.52 -8.65
N TYR A 35 8.33 -5.41 -9.12
CA TYR A 35 7.37 -6.53 -9.13
C TYR A 35 7.93 -7.78 -9.83
N LYS A 36 8.58 -7.59 -10.98
CA LYS A 36 9.19 -8.68 -11.76
C LYS A 36 10.42 -9.27 -11.07
N GLU A 37 11.39 -8.42 -10.73
CA GLU A 37 12.69 -8.88 -10.20
C GLU A 37 12.56 -9.47 -8.80
N LEU A 38 11.64 -8.94 -7.99
CA LEU A 38 11.31 -9.49 -6.68
C LEU A 38 10.27 -10.62 -6.76
N ASN A 39 9.88 -11.06 -7.96
CA ASN A 39 9.00 -12.21 -8.20
C ASN A 39 7.70 -12.17 -7.37
N ILE A 40 7.07 -11.00 -7.29
CA ILE A 40 5.78 -10.85 -6.61
C ILE A 40 4.69 -11.45 -7.52
N LYS A 41 3.80 -12.25 -6.93
CA LYS A 41 2.74 -12.94 -7.66
C LYS A 41 1.39 -12.30 -7.37
N TYR A 42 0.95 -11.41 -8.26
CA TYR A 42 -0.41 -10.87 -8.23
C TYR A 42 -0.91 -10.55 -9.64
N PRO A 43 -1.74 -11.41 -10.27
CA PRO A 43 -2.13 -11.28 -11.68
C PRO A 43 -2.76 -9.92 -12.05
N LYS A 44 -3.41 -9.25 -11.09
CA LYS A 44 -4.06 -7.95 -11.31
C LYS A 44 -3.07 -6.77 -11.34
N PHE A 45 -1.82 -6.95 -10.89
CA PHE A 45 -0.85 -5.87 -10.67
C PHE A 45 -0.72 -4.90 -11.85
N HIS A 46 -0.74 -5.40 -13.09
CA HIS A 46 -0.60 -4.58 -14.29
C HIS A 46 -1.76 -3.59 -14.52
N LYS A 47 -2.96 -3.90 -14.02
CA LYS A 47 -4.18 -3.12 -14.24
C LYS A 47 -4.50 -2.16 -13.09
N MET A 48 -3.72 -2.23 -12.01
CA MET A 48 -3.92 -1.41 -10.81
C MET A 48 -3.39 0.01 -11.01
N ASP A 49 -3.97 0.94 -10.25
CA ASP A 49 -3.42 2.28 -10.11
C ASP A 49 -2.08 2.26 -9.36
N SER A 50 -1.35 3.38 -9.43
CA SER A 50 -0.02 3.47 -8.83
C SER A 50 -0.05 3.31 -7.31
N VAL A 51 -1.10 3.79 -6.62
CA VAL A 51 -1.22 3.70 -5.15
C VAL A 51 -1.37 2.24 -4.73
N SER A 52 -2.26 1.49 -5.40
CA SER A 52 -2.47 0.08 -5.07
C SER A 52 -1.26 -0.78 -5.44
N LYS A 53 -0.56 -0.49 -6.55
CA LYS A 53 0.71 -1.15 -6.89
C LYS A 53 1.76 -0.94 -5.79
N LEU A 54 1.92 0.30 -5.34
CA LEU A 54 2.87 0.66 -4.29
C LEU A 54 2.55 -0.10 -2.99
N GLY A 55 1.30 -0.07 -2.55
CA GLY A 55 0.85 -0.78 -1.34
C GLY A 55 1.01 -2.30 -1.42
N ILE A 56 0.62 -2.92 -2.54
CA ILE A 56 0.81 -4.37 -2.76
C ILE A 56 2.29 -4.74 -2.71
N LEU A 57 3.14 -3.95 -3.35
CA LEU A 57 4.58 -4.21 -3.38
C LEU A 57 5.14 -4.20 -1.95
N THR A 58 4.86 -3.15 -1.18
CA THR A 58 5.35 -3.02 0.20
C THR A 58 4.80 -4.13 1.09
N ALA A 59 3.50 -4.42 1.03
CA ALA A 59 2.85 -5.42 1.88
C ALA A 59 3.33 -6.84 1.57
N SER A 60 3.34 -7.24 0.29
CA SER A 60 3.78 -8.58 -0.11
C SER A 60 5.24 -8.85 0.23
N LEU A 61 6.09 -7.82 0.16
CA LEU A 61 7.48 -7.95 0.58
C LEU A 61 7.55 -8.13 2.10
N LEU A 62 6.86 -7.29 2.88
CA LEU A 62 6.81 -7.40 4.33
C LEU A 62 6.38 -8.79 4.79
N PHE A 63 5.27 -9.33 4.28
CA PHE A 63 4.79 -10.67 4.66
C PHE A 63 5.73 -11.80 4.20
N ARG A 64 6.45 -11.60 3.09
CA ARG A 64 7.46 -12.57 2.62
C ARG A 64 8.68 -12.67 3.53
N GLN A 65 9.08 -11.58 4.18
CA GLN A 65 10.38 -11.47 4.88
C GLN A 65 10.57 -12.51 5.99
N GLU A 66 9.50 -13.04 6.58
CA GLU A 66 9.62 -13.99 7.70
C GLU A 66 8.68 -15.19 7.58
N GLU A 67 8.23 -15.52 6.36
CA GLU A 67 7.09 -16.43 6.17
C GLU A 67 5.96 -16.09 7.15
N ILE A 68 5.69 -14.78 7.31
CA ILE A 68 4.90 -14.27 8.43
C ILE A 68 3.52 -14.88 8.34
N THR A 69 3.31 -15.93 9.13
CA THR A 69 2.00 -16.55 9.26
C THR A 69 1.12 -15.61 10.06
N HIS A 70 -0.04 -15.32 9.52
CA HIS A 70 -1.05 -14.56 10.22
C HIS A 70 -2.40 -15.23 10.02
N GLU A 71 -3.27 -15.10 11.02
CA GLU A 71 -4.62 -15.63 10.95
C GLU A 71 -5.51 -14.56 10.30
N PRO A 72 -6.25 -14.88 9.22
CA PRO A 72 -7.04 -13.92 8.47
C PRO A 72 -7.95 -13.04 9.34
N LEU A 73 -8.73 -13.67 10.21
CA LEU A 73 -9.74 -13.00 11.05
C LEU A 73 -9.16 -12.23 12.23
N SER A 74 -7.90 -12.50 12.62
CA SER A 74 -7.26 -11.85 13.76
C SER A 74 -6.15 -10.89 13.33
N THR A 75 -6.13 -10.51 12.06
CA THR A 75 -5.17 -9.55 11.52
C THR A 75 -5.95 -8.34 11.04
N GLY A 76 -5.70 -7.20 11.67
CA GLY A 76 -6.26 -5.92 11.24
C GLY A 76 -5.31 -5.17 10.31
N ILE A 77 -5.81 -4.10 9.72
CA ILE A 77 -5.04 -3.20 8.85
C ILE A 77 -5.46 -1.74 9.10
N ILE A 78 -4.46 -0.86 9.23
CA ILE A 78 -4.64 0.58 9.39
C ILE A 78 -3.70 1.29 8.41
N ILE A 79 -4.24 1.84 7.35
CA ILE A 79 -3.46 2.62 6.38
C ILE A 79 -3.79 4.10 6.53
N SER A 80 -2.78 4.95 6.48
CA SER A 80 -2.95 6.39 6.36
C SER A 80 -2.26 6.97 5.14
N SER A 81 -2.76 8.13 4.71
CA SER A 81 -2.20 8.92 3.62
C SER A 81 -2.58 10.39 3.80
N HIS A 82 -1.94 11.27 3.03
CA HIS A 82 -2.34 12.67 2.95
C HIS A 82 -3.34 12.88 1.82
N SER A 83 -2.97 12.42 0.63
CA SER A 83 -3.69 12.73 -0.59
C SER A 83 -4.76 11.70 -0.94
N GLY A 84 -4.86 10.59 -0.19
CA GLY A 84 -5.80 9.51 -0.49
C GLY A 84 -5.53 8.89 -1.85
N CYS A 85 -6.40 9.18 -2.81
CA CYS A 85 -6.31 8.77 -4.21
C CYS A 85 -6.22 9.96 -5.19
N TYR A 86 -5.79 11.14 -4.74
CA TYR A 86 -5.76 12.38 -5.54
C TYR A 86 -5.17 12.20 -6.96
N VAL A 87 -4.01 11.55 -7.08
CA VAL A 87 -3.36 11.31 -8.38
C VAL A 87 -4.24 10.45 -9.30
N THR A 88 -4.94 9.48 -8.73
CA THR A 88 -5.88 8.63 -9.48
C THR A 88 -7.14 9.41 -9.86
N ASP A 89 -7.64 10.28 -9.00
CA ASP A 89 -8.77 11.16 -9.28
C ASP A 89 -8.46 12.12 -10.44
N GLU A 90 -7.29 12.73 -10.45
CA GLU A 90 -6.83 13.58 -11.55
C GLU A 90 -6.76 12.83 -12.88
N ASN A 91 -6.23 11.60 -12.86
CA ASN A 91 -6.15 10.75 -14.04
C ASN A 91 -7.53 10.34 -14.55
N TYR A 92 -8.47 10.07 -13.65
CA TYR A 92 -9.86 9.75 -13.99
C TYR A 92 -10.56 10.95 -14.64
N ILE A 93 -10.40 12.15 -14.08
CA ILE A 93 -10.97 13.38 -14.65
C ILE A 93 -10.39 13.66 -16.04
N LYS A 94 -9.06 13.52 -16.22
CA LYS A 94 -8.41 13.69 -17.53
C LYS A 94 -8.96 12.70 -18.56
N ALA A 95 -9.10 11.43 -18.19
CA ALA A 95 -9.66 10.41 -19.09
C ALA A 95 -11.10 10.76 -19.53
N ILE A 96 -11.95 11.21 -18.60
CA ILE A 96 -13.32 11.66 -18.93
C ILE A 96 -13.31 12.86 -19.90
N GLN A 97 -12.40 13.81 -19.70
CA GLN A 97 -12.29 15.00 -20.55
C GLN A 97 -11.81 14.67 -21.96
N GLU A 98 -10.89 13.70 -22.09
CA GLU A 98 -10.36 13.25 -23.39
C GLU A 98 -11.40 12.43 -24.18
N ASP A 99 -12.08 11.49 -23.52
CA ASP A 99 -13.19 10.75 -24.11
C ASP A 99 -14.21 10.35 -23.01
N PRO A 100 -15.40 10.97 -22.96
CA PRO A 100 -16.42 10.63 -21.98
C PRO A 100 -16.85 9.15 -21.98
N LYS A 101 -16.63 8.43 -23.09
CA LYS A 101 -16.92 6.99 -23.20
C LYS A 101 -15.84 6.10 -22.57
N THR A 102 -14.69 6.67 -22.20
CA THR A 102 -13.60 6.00 -21.45
C THR A 102 -13.78 6.05 -19.94
N SER A 103 -14.99 6.34 -19.45
CA SER A 103 -15.38 6.15 -18.05
C SER A 103 -15.41 4.65 -17.72
N TYR A 104 -14.22 4.04 -17.65
CA TYR A 104 -14.03 2.63 -17.36
C TYR A 104 -14.40 2.39 -15.89
N PRO A 105 -15.37 1.51 -15.59
CA PRO A 105 -15.75 1.19 -14.21
C PRO A 105 -14.56 0.75 -13.35
N ALA A 106 -13.56 0.13 -13.97
CA ALA A 106 -12.32 -0.26 -13.30
C ALA A 106 -11.49 0.93 -12.80
N LEU A 107 -11.39 2.01 -13.58
CA LEU A 107 -10.64 3.20 -13.18
C LEU A 107 -11.35 3.96 -12.07
N PHE A 108 -12.68 4.06 -12.15
CA PHE A 108 -13.52 4.63 -11.09
C PHE A 108 -13.35 3.89 -9.75
N THR A 109 -13.15 2.57 -9.78
CA THR A 109 -12.93 1.83 -8.53
C THR A 109 -11.71 2.37 -7.78
N TYR A 110 -10.62 2.68 -8.49
CA TYR A 110 -9.40 3.19 -7.89
C TYR A 110 -9.47 4.66 -7.43
N THR A 111 -10.59 5.37 -7.65
CA THR A 111 -10.84 6.71 -7.07
C THR A 111 -11.35 6.63 -5.62
N LEU A 112 -11.21 5.47 -4.98
CA LEU A 112 -11.49 5.27 -3.56
C LEU A 112 -10.16 5.04 -2.83
N PRO A 113 -9.79 5.90 -1.86
CA PRO A 113 -8.53 5.75 -1.12
C PRO A 113 -8.40 4.37 -0.46
N SER A 114 -9.52 3.78 -0.04
CA SER A 114 -9.55 2.48 0.62
C SER A 114 -9.23 1.28 -0.29
N ILE A 115 -9.15 1.44 -1.62
CA ILE A 115 -8.92 0.30 -2.51
C ILE A 115 -7.53 -0.31 -2.35
N VAL A 116 -6.49 0.49 -2.09
CA VAL A 116 -5.17 -0.07 -1.80
C VAL A 116 -5.21 -1.04 -0.62
N MET A 117 -5.97 -0.70 0.43
CA MET A 117 -6.19 -1.56 1.60
C MET A 117 -6.95 -2.82 1.21
N GLY A 118 -8.03 -2.71 0.43
CA GLY A 118 -8.80 -3.86 -0.05
C GLY A 118 -7.97 -4.82 -0.91
N GLU A 119 -7.13 -4.30 -1.78
CA GLU A 119 -6.22 -5.10 -2.61
C GLU A 119 -5.18 -5.84 -1.75
N ILE A 120 -4.61 -5.17 -0.74
CA ILE A 120 -3.71 -5.81 0.25
C ILE A 120 -4.45 -6.93 0.98
N CYS A 121 -5.67 -6.68 1.45
CA CYS A 121 -6.46 -7.69 2.16
C CYS A 121 -6.75 -8.91 1.30
N ILE A 122 -7.10 -8.72 0.02
CA ILE A 122 -7.31 -9.83 -0.92
C ILE A 122 -6.01 -10.61 -1.15
N LYS A 123 -4.91 -9.89 -1.36
CA LYS A 123 -3.62 -10.50 -1.71
C LYS A 123 -3.01 -11.29 -0.56
N GLU A 124 -3.09 -10.76 0.66
CA GLU A 124 -2.47 -11.34 1.85
C GLU A 124 -3.47 -12.15 2.71
N ASN A 125 -4.75 -12.20 2.31
CA ASN A 125 -5.84 -12.89 3.02
C ASN A 125 -6.12 -12.32 4.43
N ILE A 126 -6.21 -11.00 4.54
CA ILE A 126 -6.57 -10.29 5.76
C ILE A 126 -8.09 -10.10 5.80
N GLN A 127 -8.73 -10.48 6.91
CA GLN A 127 -10.19 -10.45 7.09
C GLN A 127 -10.62 -9.80 8.43
N GLY A 128 -9.66 -9.28 9.20
CA GLY A 128 -9.95 -8.56 10.45
C GLY A 128 -10.41 -7.12 10.20
N GLU A 129 -10.24 -6.29 11.24
CA GLU A 129 -10.67 -4.89 11.24
C GLU A 129 -9.84 -4.05 10.24
N ASN A 130 -10.53 -3.23 9.45
CA ASN A 130 -9.93 -2.40 8.41
C ASN A 130 -10.20 -0.91 8.70
N LEU A 131 -9.17 -0.08 8.68
CA LEU A 131 -9.29 1.36 8.88
C LEU A 131 -8.40 2.13 7.91
N TYR A 132 -8.99 3.10 7.19
CA TYR A 132 -8.25 4.03 6.35
C TYR A 132 -8.36 5.44 6.93
N LEU A 133 -7.22 6.12 7.07
CA LEU A 133 -7.13 7.45 7.68
C LEU A 133 -6.54 8.46 6.71
N VAL A 134 -7.20 9.60 6.55
CA VAL A 134 -6.62 10.75 5.86
C VAL A 134 -6.01 11.67 6.93
N SER A 135 -4.73 12.01 6.80
CA SER A 135 -3.97 12.74 7.82
C SER A 135 -3.00 13.74 7.18
N ASN A 136 -2.65 14.81 7.90
CA ASN A 136 -1.78 15.85 7.34
C ASN A 136 -0.33 15.38 7.13
N SER A 137 0.12 14.40 7.91
CA SER A 137 1.48 13.89 7.87
C SER A 137 1.53 12.46 8.38
N PHE A 138 2.63 11.77 8.06
CA PHE A 138 2.90 10.46 8.65
C PHE A 138 3.17 10.57 10.14
N ASP A 139 2.36 9.90 10.96
CA ASP A 139 2.51 9.81 12.41
C ASP A 139 2.56 8.34 12.84
N ARG A 140 3.78 7.78 12.84
CA ARG A 140 4.00 6.38 13.23
C ARG A 140 3.57 6.08 14.67
N PRO A 141 3.95 6.89 15.70
CA PRO A 141 3.47 6.67 17.06
C PRO A 141 1.93 6.59 17.18
N PHE A 142 1.21 7.48 16.49
CA PHE A 142 -0.26 7.45 16.49
C PHE A 142 -0.81 6.15 15.88
N LEU A 143 -0.28 5.70 14.74
CA LEU A 143 -0.70 4.43 14.13
C LEU A 143 -0.40 3.22 15.03
N GLN A 144 0.74 3.22 15.73
CA GLN A 144 1.09 2.19 16.71
C GLN A 144 0.11 2.19 17.90
N GLN A 145 -0.27 3.37 18.39
CA GLN A 145 -1.29 3.49 19.44
C GLN A 145 -2.64 2.94 18.96
N MET A 146 -3.04 3.27 17.74
CA MET A 146 -4.29 2.76 17.16
C MET A 146 -4.27 1.24 16.97
N ALA A 147 -3.14 0.68 16.52
CA ALA A 147 -2.95 -0.77 16.45
C ALA A 147 -3.04 -1.43 17.83
N ALA A 148 -2.45 -0.84 18.86
CA ALA A 148 -2.53 -1.36 20.23
C ALA A 148 -3.99 -1.40 20.72
N ILE A 149 -4.80 -0.38 20.44
CA ILE A 149 -6.24 -0.36 20.75
C ILE A 149 -6.96 -1.50 20.01
N MET A 150 -6.69 -1.67 18.72
CA MET A 150 -7.31 -2.71 17.90
C MET A 150 -6.94 -4.11 18.40
N ILE A 151 -5.68 -4.34 18.75
CA ILE A 151 -5.20 -5.61 19.31
C ILE A 151 -5.85 -5.90 20.66
N GLN A 152 -5.85 -4.93 21.58
CA GLN A 152 -6.35 -5.12 22.94
C GLN A 152 -7.88 -5.22 23.02
N GLN A 153 -8.61 -4.42 22.25
CA GLN A 153 -10.07 -4.26 22.43
C GLN A 153 -10.90 -5.02 21.40
N LYS A 154 -10.33 -5.39 20.24
CA LYS A 154 -11.06 -6.07 19.15
C LYS A 154 -10.63 -7.52 18.96
N GLY A 155 -9.77 -8.06 19.83
CA GLY A 155 -9.31 -9.45 19.75
C GLY A 155 -8.41 -9.74 18.55
N MET A 156 -7.80 -8.71 17.95
CA MET A 156 -6.79 -8.89 16.90
C MET A 156 -5.48 -9.36 17.53
N LYS A 157 -4.74 -10.23 16.84
CA LYS A 157 -3.40 -10.68 17.24
C LYS A 157 -2.31 -9.87 16.56
N LYS A 158 -2.59 -9.37 15.35
CA LYS A 158 -1.66 -8.59 14.52
C LYS A 158 -2.39 -7.42 13.90
N CYS A 159 -1.65 -6.37 13.59
CA CYS A 159 -2.17 -5.21 12.87
C CYS A 159 -1.10 -4.70 11.89
N LEU A 160 -1.42 -4.71 10.60
CA LEU A 160 -0.61 -4.06 9.57
C LEU A 160 -0.90 -2.57 9.62
N ILE A 161 0.09 -1.76 9.97
CA ILE A 161 -0.05 -0.31 9.96
C ILE A 161 0.83 0.31 8.91
N GLY A 162 0.49 1.50 8.43
CA GLY A 162 1.45 2.26 7.68
C GLY A 162 0.93 3.46 6.91
N TRP A 163 1.83 4.02 6.13
CA TRP A 163 1.64 5.19 5.28
C TRP A 163 1.82 4.79 3.83
N ILE A 164 0.88 5.18 2.96
CA ILE A 164 1.00 5.00 1.51
C ILE A 164 0.58 6.29 0.85
N GLU A 165 1.53 6.99 0.25
CA GLU A 165 1.33 8.31 -0.31
C GLU A 165 1.97 8.43 -1.68
N ILE A 166 1.22 9.00 -2.61
CA ILE A 166 1.71 9.43 -3.92
C ILE A 166 1.13 10.82 -4.14
N THR A 167 2.00 11.83 -4.15
CA THR A 167 1.62 13.20 -4.45
C THR A 167 1.77 13.47 -5.94
N ASP A 168 2.80 12.89 -6.57
CA ASP A 168 3.01 12.93 -8.02
C ASP A 168 3.89 11.75 -8.49
N ASN A 169 4.28 11.75 -9.76
CA ASN A 169 5.10 10.68 -10.37
C ASN A 169 6.54 10.58 -9.83
N THR A 170 7.00 11.57 -9.07
CA THR A 170 8.35 11.69 -8.50
C THR A 170 8.34 11.65 -6.97
N ASN A 171 7.25 12.09 -6.33
CA ASN A 171 7.07 12.15 -4.89
C ASN A 171 6.09 11.08 -4.42
N TYR A 172 6.64 9.98 -3.95
CA TYR A 172 5.90 8.86 -3.39
C TYR A 172 6.67 8.24 -2.23
N ASN A 173 5.93 7.75 -1.24
CA ASN A 173 6.48 7.01 -0.10
C ASN A 173 5.49 5.94 0.33
N SER A 174 6.00 4.75 0.63
CA SER A 174 5.22 3.75 1.36
C SER A 174 6.05 3.19 2.49
N TYR A 175 5.48 3.17 3.69
CA TYR A 175 6.03 2.52 4.86
C TYR A 175 4.95 1.64 5.45
N LEU A 176 5.19 0.33 5.57
CA LEU A 176 4.30 -0.59 6.25
C LEU A 176 5.06 -1.33 7.35
N GLU A 177 4.42 -1.49 8.49
CA GLU A 177 4.94 -2.17 9.68
C GLU A 177 3.89 -3.15 10.20
N LEU A 178 4.32 -4.35 10.59
CA LEU A 178 3.43 -5.31 11.24
C LEU A 178 3.63 -5.29 12.75
N ILE A 179 2.58 -4.90 13.46
CA ILE A 179 2.52 -4.94 14.92
C ILE A 179 1.87 -6.26 15.34
N SER A 180 2.44 -6.90 16.36
CA SER A 180 1.88 -8.09 17.00
C SER A 180 1.65 -7.81 18.48
N ALA A 181 0.69 -8.51 19.09
CA ALA A 181 0.44 -8.49 20.53
C ALA A 181 1.65 -8.94 21.35
#